data_AF-A0A7I9XJW4-F1
#
_entry.id   AF-A0A7I9XJW4-F1
#
_cell.length_a   1.000
_cell.length_b   1.000
_cell.length_c   1.000
_cell.angle_alpha   90.00
_cell.angle_beta   90.00
_cell.angle_gamma   90.00
#
_symmetry.space_group_name_H-M   'P 1'
#
loop_
_entity.id
_entity.type
_entity.pdbx_description
1 polymer ?
#
loop_
_entity_poly.entity_id
_entity_poly.type
_entity_poly.pdbx_seq_one_letter_code
_entity_poly.pdbx_strand_id
1 'polypeptide(L)' 'MNRHLLLAAAAASTAAMGVVLAPVVSAGPPYKNCSEAHADGRYNIPEGDDAYSSKLDRDGDGLACEPKR' A
#
# COMPACT_ATOMS: atom_id res chain seq x y z
N MET A 1 -10.44 7.49 -54.14
CA MET A 1 -9.34 6.62 -54.60
C MET A 1 -8.03 7.33 -54.29
N ASN A 2 -7.22 6.78 -53.38
CA ASN A 2 -5.75 6.79 -53.43
C ASN A 2 -5.25 5.76 -52.41
N ARG A 3 -4.49 4.79 -52.93
CA ARG A 3 -4.35 3.43 -52.41
C ARG A 3 -2.96 3.29 -51.78
N HIS A 4 -2.98 2.81 -50.54
CA HIS A 4 -1.94 2.17 -49.72
C HIS A 4 -0.49 2.16 -50.23
N LEU A 5 0.45 2.54 -49.37
CA LEU A 5 1.69 1.78 -49.17
C LEU A 5 2.03 1.75 -47.68
N LEU A 6 1.77 0.60 -47.05
CA LEU A 6 2.29 0.20 -45.76
C LEU A 6 3.65 -0.51 -45.98
N LEU A 7 4.42 -0.64 -44.88
CA LEU A 7 5.58 -1.54 -44.63
C LEU A 7 6.96 -0.97 -45.03
N ALA A 8 8.04 -1.06 -44.23
CA ALA A 8 8.35 -1.81 -43.01
C ALA A 8 9.68 -1.33 -42.35
N ALA A 9 10.03 -1.98 -41.22
CA ALA A 9 11.31 -2.04 -40.49
C ALA A 9 11.33 -1.21 -39.18
N ALA A 10 10.72 -1.71 -38.11
CA ALA A 10 11.30 -2.70 -37.17
C ALA A 10 12.48 -2.14 -36.35
N ALA A 11 12.16 -1.56 -35.20
CA ALA A 11 13.01 -1.64 -34.01
C ALA A 11 12.06 -1.91 -32.83
N ALA A 12 11.64 -3.17 -32.70
CA ALA A 12 10.97 -3.64 -31.49
C ALA A 12 12.02 -3.68 -30.37
N SER A 13 12.21 -2.55 -29.69
CA SER A 13 13.06 -2.46 -28.51
C SER A 13 12.38 -3.23 -27.37
N THR A 14 12.74 -4.51 -27.23
CA THR A 14 12.38 -5.33 -26.07
C THR A 14 13.12 -4.80 -24.84
N ALA A 15 12.51 -3.85 -24.14
CA ALA A 15 12.81 -3.64 -22.73
C ALA A 15 11.81 -4.49 -21.94
N ALA A 16 12.13 -5.77 -21.75
CA ALA A 16 11.45 -6.58 -20.74
C ALA A 16 11.85 -6.00 -19.38
N MET A 17 11.08 -5.03 -18.88
CA MET A 17 11.16 -4.60 -17.49
C MET A 17 10.72 -5.79 -16.62
N GLY A 18 11.69 -6.56 -16.15
CA GLY A 18 11.50 -7.54 -15.09
C GLY A 18 11.11 -6.80 -13.82
N VAL A 19 9.82 -6.75 -13.52
CA VAL A 19 9.32 -6.28 -12.23
C VAL A 19 9.65 -7.36 -11.21
N VAL A 20 10.74 -7.15 -10.46
CA VAL A 20 11.03 -7.99 -9.29
C VAL A 20 10.03 -7.59 -8.22
N LEU A 21 8.93 -8.35 -8.11
CA LEU A 21 8.01 -8.25 -6.99
C LEU A 21 8.70 -8.90 -5.78
N ALA A 22 9.48 -8.11 -5.04
CA ALA A 22 9.92 -8.53 -3.72
C ALA A 22 8.66 -8.70 -2.83
N PRO A 23 8.57 -9.77 -2.02
CA PRO A 23 7.46 -9.93 -1.12
C PRO A 23 7.47 -8.79 -0.09
N VAL A 24 6.39 -8.03 -0.01
CA VAL A 24 6.13 -7.14 1.13
C VAL A 24 5.90 -8.04 2.35
N VAL A 25 6.95 -8.22 3.15
CA VAL A 25 6.78 -8.79 4.48
C VAL A 25 6.15 -7.69 5.32
N SER A 26 4.82 -7.69 5.39
CA SER A 26 4.09 -6.95 6.41
C SER A 26 4.35 -7.70 7.72
N ALA A 27 5.44 -7.31 8.41
CA ALA A 27 5.55 -7.59 9.83
C ALA A 27 4.31 -6.93 10.45
N GLY A 28 3.49 -7.72 11.14
CA GLY A 28 2.21 -7.25 11.66
C GLY A 28 2.33 -5.94 12.46
N PRO A 29 1.19 -5.32 12.80
CA PRO A 29 1.14 -3.95 13.31
C PRO A 29 2.18 -3.71 14.42
N PRO A 30 2.97 -2.62 14.34
CA PRO A 30 4.19 -2.47 15.14
C PRO A 30 3.89 -2.17 16.61
N TYR A 31 2.66 -1.80 16.94
CA TYR A 31 2.28 -1.29 18.24
C TYR A 31 1.57 -2.34 19.09
N LYS A 32 2.03 -2.50 20.33
CA LYS A 32 1.38 -3.37 21.33
C LYS A 32 0.10 -2.76 21.88
N ASN A 33 0.02 -1.43 21.89
CA ASN A 33 -1.12 -0.65 22.37
C ASN A 33 -1.08 0.77 21.77
N CYS A 34 -2.19 1.50 21.89
CA CYS A 34 -2.28 2.84 21.34
C CYS A 34 -1.37 3.87 22.01
N SER A 35 -0.91 3.65 23.24
CA SER A 35 0.06 4.58 23.87
C SER A 35 1.40 4.57 23.14
N GLU A 36 1.83 3.42 22.62
CA GLU A 36 3.03 3.28 21.78
C GLU A 36 2.84 3.99 20.44
N ALA A 37 1.69 3.79 19.78
CA ALA A 37 1.34 4.49 18.55
C ALA A 37 1.34 6.02 18.75
N HIS A 38 0.74 6.47 19.85
CA HIS A 38 0.66 7.89 20.21
C HIS A 38 2.05 8.48 20.50
N ALA A 39 2.96 7.72 21.11
CA ALA A 39 4.34 8.15 21.34
C ALA A 39 5.10 8.39 20.03
N ASP A 40 4.75 7.65 18.98
CA ASP A 40 5.25 7.84 17.60
C ASP A 40 4.45 8.89 16.81
N GLY A 41 3.45 9.53 17.42
CA GLY A 41 2.60 10.52 16.76
C GLY A 41 1.56 9.93 15.80
N ARG A 42 1.30 8.62 15.89
CA ARG A 42 0.34 7.90 15.04
C ARG A 42 -1.03 7.85 15.71
N TYR A 43 -2.03 8.40 15.04
CA TYR A 43 -3.42 8.48 15.47
C TYR A 43 -4.34 8.19 14.28
N ASN A 44 -5.60 7.81 14.57
CA ASN A 44 -6.63 7.57 13.56
C ASN A 44 -6.14 6.62 12.45
N ILE A 45 -5.64 5.46 12.85
CA ILE A 45 -5.01 4.48 11.95
C ILE A 45 -6.11 3.68 11.25
N PRO A 46 -6.31 3.80 9.92
CA PRO A 46 -7.40 3.12 9.22
C PRO A 46 -7.08 1.65 8.93
N GLU A 47 -8.10 0.80 8.77
CA GLU A 47 -7.99 -0.65 8.46
C GLU A 47 -6.99 -1.06 7.36
N GLY A 48 -6.73 -0.18 6.39
CA GLY A 48 -5.78 -0.43 5.30
C GLY A 48 -4.32 -0.06 5.59
N ASP A 49 -4.04 0.47 6.78
CA ASP A 49 -2.70 0.86 7.20
C ASP A 49 -1.95 -0.33 7.80
N ASP A 50 -0.66 -0.47 7.52
CA ASP A 50 0.18 -1.54 8.08
C ASP A 50 0.22 -1.54 9.61
N ALA A 51 -0.04 -0.39 10.24
CA ALA A 51 -0.13 -0.26 11.68
C ALA A 51 -1.53 -0.58 12.26
N TYR A 52 -2.53 -0.86 11.43
CA TYR A 52 -3.86 -1.22 11.91
C TYR A 52 -3.87 -2.59 12.58
N SER A 53 -4.63 -2.67 13.66
CA SER A 53 -4.95 -3.92 14.33
C SER A 53 -6.34 -3.80 14.92
N SER A 54 -7.18 -4.81 14.71
CA SER A 54 -8.49 -4.90 15.38
C SER A 54 -8.41 -4.99 16.90
N LYS A 55 -7.21 -5.23 17.47
CA LYS A 55 -6.95 -5.14 18.92
C LYS A 55 -6.76 -3.71 19.40
N LEU A 56 -6.37 -2.81 18.50
CA LEU A 56 -6.11 -1.39 18.76
C LEU A 56 -7.34 -0.52 18.46
N ASP A 57 -8.25 -1.02 17.62
CA ASP A 57 -9.58 -0.50 17.34
C ASP A 57 -10.58 -1.09 18.34
N ARG A 58 -10.89 -0.33 19.40
CA ARG A 58 -11.63 -0.86 20.56
C ARG A 58 -13.13 -0.94 20.31
N ASP A 59 -13.67 -0.04 19.50
CA ASP A 59 -15.07 0.05 19.13
C ASP A 59 -15.39 -0.61 17.79
N GLY A 60 -14.36 -0.97 17.01
CA GLY A 60 -14.50 -1.76 15.79
C GLY A 60 -15.10 -0.96 14.64
N ASP A 61 -14.80 0.33 14.57
CA ASP A 61 -15.31 1.23 13.54
C ASP A 61 -14.38 1.35 12.32
N GLY A 62 -13.23 0.67 12.37
CA GLY A 62 -12.20 0.68 11.34
C GLY A 62 -11.13 1.76 11.53
N LEU A 63 -11.13 2.48 12.66
CA LEU A 63 -10.13 3.49 13.03
C LEU A 63 -9.46 3.15 14.37
N ALA A 64 -8.27 2.56 14.31
CA ALA A 64 -7.48 2.28 15.50
C ALA A 64 -6.84 3.54 16.10
N CYS A 65 -6.71 3.55 17.44
CA CYS A 65 -5.95 4.55 18.20
C CYS A 65 -6.39 6.01 18.01
N GLU A 66 -7.69 6.24 17.89
CA GLU A 66 -8.26 7.58 17.96
C GLU A 66 -7.82 8.35 19.24
N PRO A 67 -7.68 9.68 19.17
CA PRO A 67 -7.50 10.50 20.35
C PRO A 67 -8.75 10.41 21.22
N LYS A 68 -8.56 10.35 22.55
CA LYS A 68 -9.69 10.38 23.49
C LYS A 68 -10.44 11.70 23.32
N ARG A 69 -11.74 11.64 23.01
CA ARG A 69 -12.63 12.80 23.05
C ARG A 69 -12.78 13.33 24.47
#